data_AF-A0A250KSM9-F1
#
_entry.id   AF-A0A250KSM9-F1
#
_cell.length_a   1.000
_cell.length_b   1.000
_cell.length_c   1.000
_cell.angle_alpha   90.00
_cell.angle_beta   90.00
_cell.angle_gamma   90.00
#
_symmetry.space_group_name_H-M   'P 1'
#
loop_
_entity.id
_entity.type
_entity.pdbx_description
1 polymer ?
#
loop_
_entity_poly.entity_id
_entity_poly.type
_entity_poly.pdbx_seq_one_letter_code
_entity_poly.pdbx_strand_id
1 'polypeptide(L)' 'MIAAELLDIARHAGIRDLEYFRTEKQLVWAIQRARGKAACFLSEGRMECMELECQWRRECLKLVAEWRR' A
#
# COMPACT_ATOMS: atom_id res chain seq x y z
N MET A 1 -1.49 -2.71 10.58
CA MET A 1 -0.98 -1.34 10.75
C MET A 1 -2.13 -0.43 11.08
N ILE A 2 -1.86 0.62 11.84
CA ILE A 2 -2.82 1.66 12.21
C ILE A 2 -2.62 2.84 11.25
N ALA A 3 -3.68 3.59 10.92
CA ALA A 3 -3.62 4.71 9.96
C ALA A 3 -2.53 5.75 10.29
N ALA A 4 -2.24 5.95 11.58
CA ALA A 4 -1.18 6.86 12.04
C ALA A 4 0.23 6.42 11.61
N GLU A 5 0.52 5.11 11.61
CA GLU A 5 1.82 4.56 11.21
C GLU A 5 2.08 4.79 9.71
N LEU A 6 1.05 4.65 8.88
CA LEU A 6 1.16 4.88 7.44
C LEU A 6 1.41 6.34 7.09
N LEU A 7 0.77 7.26 7.82
CA LEU A 7 1.02 8.69 7.65
C LEU A 7 2.46 9.03 8.02
N ASP A 8 3.00 8.43 9.08
CA ASP A 8 4.38 8.63 9.49
C ASP A 8 5.38 8.12 8.43
N ILE A 9 5.15 6.92 7.89
CA ILE A 9 5.95 6.37 6.79
C ILE A 9 5.88 7.29 5.55
N ALA A 10 4.69 7.80 5.22
CA ALA A 10 4.51 8.68 4.07
C ALA A 10 5.26 10.01 4.24
N ARG A 11 5.26 10.59 5.45
CA ARG A 11 6.05 11.79 5.76
C ARG A 11 7.55 11.54 5.60
N HIS A 12 8.05 10.43 6.16
CA HIS A 12 9.47 10.06 6.02
C HIS A 12 9.87 9.76 4.57
N ALA A 13 8.93 9.30 3.74
CA ALA A 13 9.13 9.11 2.31
C ALA A 13 9.08 10.43 1.49
N GLY A 14 8.89 11.59 2.14
CA GLY A 14 8.86 12.90 1.48
C GLY A 14 7.56 13.22 0.76
N ILE A 15 6.48 12.47 1.03
CA ILE A 15 5.17 12.66 0.41
C ILE A 15 4.48 13.85 1.07
N ARG A 16 4.04 14.81 0.24
CA ARG A 16 3.31 16.01 0.64
C ARG A 16 1.81 15.81 0.47
N ASP A 17 1.03 16.80 0.93
CA ASP A 17 -0.41 16.87 0.68
C ASP A 17 -1.15 15.62 1.20
N LEU A 18 -0.75 15.12 2.38
CA LEU A 18 -1.23 13.88 2.95
C LEU A 18 -2.73 13.91 3.29
N GLU A 19 -3.28 15.10 3.50
CA GLU A 19 -4.68 15.38 3.77
C GLU A 19 -5.62 15.03 2.59
N TYR A 20 -5.08 14.85 1.38
CA TYR A 20 -5.86 14.45 0.21
C TYR A 20 -6.01 12.93 0.06
N PHE A 21 -5.22 12.13 0.78
CA PHE A 21 -5.36 10.68 0.76
C PHE A 21 -6.48 10.26 1.73
N ARG A 22 -7.58 9.74 1.17
CA ARG A 22 -8.79 9.35 1.91
C ARG A 22 -8.80 7.89 2.35
N THR A 23 -7.89 7.09 1.80
CA THR A 23 -7.86 5.64 2.03
C THR A 23 -6.45 5.15 2.29
N GLU A 24 -6.35 4.05 3.05
CA GLU A 24 -5.10 3.31 3.25
C GLU A 24 -4.43 2.97 1.91
N LYS A 25 -5.23 2.52 0.95
CA LYS A 25 -4.76 2.14 -0.39
C LYS A 25 -4.03 3.29 -1.08
N GLN A 26 -4.59 4.49 -1.04
CA GLN A 26 -3.98 5.67 -1.65
C GLN A 26 -2.66 6.05 -0.97
N LEU A 27 -2.59 5.99 0.37
CA LEU A 27 -1.35 6.24 1.12
C LEU A 27 -0.26 5.23 0.76
N VAL A 28 -0.58 3.93 0.78
CA VAL A 28 0.38 2.88 0.44
C VAL A 28 0.85 3.02 -1.01
N TRP A 29 -0.03 3.36 -1.94
CA TRP A 29 0.35 3.62 -3.33
C TRP A 29 1.30 4.79 -3.48
N ALA A 30 1.07 5.88 -2.74
CA ALA A 30 1.98 7.02 -2.72
C ALA A 30 3.36 6.60 -2.18
N ILE A 31 3.42 5.82 -1.10
CA ILE A 31 4.66 5.29 -0.53
C ILE A 31 5.39 4.38 -1.53
N GLN A 32 4.67 3.47 -2.19
CA GLN A 32 5.25 2.57 -3.20
C GLN A 32 5.87 3.37 -4.35
N ARG A 33 5.17 4.39 -4.85
CA ARG A 33 5.68 5.28 -5.91
C ARG A 33 6.88 6.10 -5.46
N ALA A 34 6.85 6.65 -4.24
CA ALA A 34 7.98 7.38 -3.67
C ALA A 34 9.25 6.50 -3.54
N ARG A 35 9.07 5.19 -3.34
CA ARG A 35 10.15 4.18 -3.34
C ARG A 35 10.53 3.69 -4.74
N GLY A 36 10.00 4.27 -5.81
CA GLY A 36 10.26 3.86 -7.20
C GLY A 36 9.67 2.50 -7.57
N LYS A 37 8.66 2.02 -6.84
CA LYS A 37 8.00 0.73 -7.07
C LYS A 37 6.63 0.95 -7.72
N ALA A 38 6.13 -0.09 -8.40
CA ALA A 38 4.76 -0.13 -8.87
C ALA A 38 3.77 -0.10 -7.68
N ALA A 39 2.65 0.59 -7.86
CA ALA A 39 1.60 0.71 -6.85
C ALA A 39 0.73 -0.57 -6.79
N CYS A 40 1.30 -1.68 -6.33
CA CYS A 40 0.67 -3.00 -6.40
C CYS A 40 -0.26 -3.33 -5.22
N PHE A 41 -0.28 -2.52 -4.15
CA PHE A 41 -1.05 -2.83 -2.94
C PHE A 41 -2.56 -2.94 -3.22
N LEU A 42 -3.18 -4.06 -2.81
CA LEU A 42 -4.61 -4.37 -3.04
C LEU A 42 -5.08 -4.08 -4.48
N SER A 43 -4.21 -4.42 -5.43
CA SER A 43 -4.47 -4.38 -6.88
C SER A 43 -4.27 -5.77 -7.46
N GLU A 44 -4.62 -5.99 -8.73
CA GLU A 44 -4.34 -7.25 -9.42
C GLU A 44 -2.84 -7.52 -9.54
N GLY A 45 -2.03 -6.48 -9.71
CA GLY A 45 -0.56 -6.58 -9.73
C GLY A 45 0.08 -7.04 -8.41
N ARG A 46 -0.71 -7.23 -7.33
CA ARG A 46 -0.18 -7.79 -6.07
C ARG A 46 0.40 -9.20 -6.24
N MET A 47 -0.12 -9.97 -7.19
CA MET A 47 0.33 -11.34 -7.47
C MET A 47 1.72 -11.37 -8.13
N GLU A 48 2.14 -10.27 -8.72
CA GLU A 48 3.45 -10.10 -9.37
C GLU A 48 4.50 -9.54 -8.39
N CYS A 49 4.13 -9.25 -7.14
CA CYS A 49 5.05 -8.72 -6.15
C CYS A 49 6.05 -9.79 -5.68
N MET A 50 7.28 -9.69 -6.17
CA MET A 50 8.40 -10.57 -5.81
C MET A 50 9.09 -10.21 -4.49
N GLU A 51 8.72 -9.09 -3.87
CA GLU A 51 9.24 -8.67 -2.57
C GLU A 51 8.63 -9.56 -1.47
N LEU A 52 9.41 -10.54 -1.01
CA LEU A 52 8.99 -11.53 -0.02
C LEU A 52 8.77 -10.89 1.35
N GLU A 53 9.61 -9.91 1.71
CA GLU A 53 9.56 -9.16 2.96
C GLU A 53 8.75 -7.86 2.83
N CYS A 54 7.84 -7.81 1.86
CA CYS A 54 6.97 -6.65 1.68
C CYS A 54 6.08 -6.49 2.92
N GLN A 55 6.23 -5.36 3.61
CA GLN A 55 5.48 -5.01 4.82
C GLN A 55 3.95 -5.06 4.63
N TRP A 56 3.46 -4.96 3.39
CA TRP A 56 2.03 -5.00 3.05
C TRP A 56 1.55 -6.36 2.49
N ARG A 57 2.44 -7.35 2.38
CA ARG A 57 2.15 -8.64 1.74
C ARG A 57 0.99 -9.37 2.42
N ARG A 58 0.96 -9.34 3.76
CA ARG A 58 -0.10 -10.00 4.54
C ARG A 58 -1.48 -9.45 4.20
N GLU A 59 -1.62 -8.13 4.10
CA GLU A 59 -2.85 -7.46 3.71
C GLU A 59 -3.22 -7.74 2.25
N CYS A 60 -2.25 -7.73 1.33
CA CYS A 60 -2.46 -8.12 -0.06
C CYS A 60 -3.04 -9.54 -0.20
N LEU A 61 -2.59 -10.48 0.63
CA LEU A 61 -3.03 -11.88 0.60
C LEU A 61 -4.39 -12.12 1.27
N LYS A 62 -4.89 -11.19 2.09
CA LYS A 62 -6.26 -11.24 2.63
C LYS A 62 -7.34 -10.98 1.58
N LEU A 63 -6.96 -10.46 0.41
CA LEU A 63 -7.90 -10.09 -0.63
C LEU A 63 -8.44 -11.36 -1.32
N VAL A 64 -9.57 -11.84 -0.84
CA VAL A 64 -10.32 -12.95 -1.43
C VAL A 64 -11.12 -12.43 -2.62
N ALA A 65 -11.20 -13.22 -3.69
CA ALA A 65 -12.05 -12.91 -4.83
C ALA A 65 -13.52 -12.77 -4.40
N GLU A 66 -14.22 -11.80 -4.97
CA GLU A 66 -15.59 -11.43 -4.58
C GLU A 66 -16.57 -12.61 -4.69
N TRP A 67 -16.42 -13.46 -5.70
CA TRP A 67 -17.24 -14.65 -5.91
C TRP A 67 -17.08 -15.74 -4.83
N ARG A 68 -16.07 -15.62 -3.96
CA ARG A 68 -15.78 -16.58 -2.88
C ARG A 68 -16.20 -16.06 -1.50
N ARG A 69 -16.89 -14.91 -1.43
CA ARG A 69 -17.43 -14.36 -0.17
C ARG A 69 -18.85 -14.82 0.11
#